data_AF-A0A3R7E0X8-F1
#
_entry.id   AF-A0A3R7E0X8-F1
#
_cell.length_a   1.000
_cell.length_b   1.000
_cell.length_c   1.000
_cell.angle_alpha   90.00
_cell.angle_beta   90.00
_cell.angle_gamma   90.00
#
_symmetry.space_group_name_H-M   'P 1'
#
loop_
_entity.id
_entity.type
_entity.pdbx_description
1 polymer ?
#
loop_
_entity_poly.entity_id
_entity_poly.type
_entity_poly.pdbx_seq_one_letter_code
_entity_poly.pdbx_strand_id
1 'polypeptide(L)'
;MNRKYSLEMRERALRMLAESRPEHPTMMSAVRHVAGLLGMSPETLRLWQRRYEVDAGVKPGLTTDAAAEIKRLQKENAELRKANEILKAASVFFAKELDRP
;
A
#
# COMPACT_ATOMS: atom_id res chain seq x y z
N MET A 1 3.28 -14.75 0.19
CA MET A 1 2.41 -14.19 1.25
C MET A 1 1.11 -14.98 1.20
N ASN A 2 0.89 -15.89 2.15
CA ASN A 2 -0.32 -16.72 2.17
C ASN A 2 -1.51 -15.83 2.55
N ARG A 3 -2.16 -15.21 1.55
CA ARG A 3 -3.33 -14.38 1.82
C ARG A 3 -4.49 -15.33 2.09
N LYS A 4 -4.91 -15.37 3.36
CA LYS A 4 -6.10 -16.12 3.83
C LYS A 4 -7.38 -15.81 3.03
N TYR A 5 -7.40 -14.69 2.30
CA TYR A 5 -8.49 -14.28 1.42
C TYR A 5 -7.96 -13.83 0.05
N SER A 6 -8.62 -14.26 -1.02
CA SER A 6 -8.32 -13.82 -2.39
C SER A 6 -8.71 -12.36 -2.62
N LEU A 7 -8.16 -11.75 -3.69
CA LEU A 7 -8.57 -10.40 -4.10
C LEU A 7 -10.04 -10.37 -4.51
N GLU A 8 -10.49 -11.38 -5.24
CA GLU A 8 -11.89 -11.55 -5.64
C GLU A 8 -12.83 -11.60 -4.43
N MET A 9 -12.45 -12.33 -3.35
CA MET A 9 -13.23 -12.35 -2.11
C MET A 9 -13.31 -10.96 -1.47
N ARG A 10 -12.21 -10.20 -1.47
CA ARG A 10 -12.20 -8.83 -0.94
C ARG A 10 -13.11 -7.91 -1.74
N GLU A 11 -13.03 -7.95 -3.07
CA GLU A 11 -13.87 -7.12 -3.95
C GLU A 11 -15.35 -7.47 -3.81
N ARG A 12 -15.67 -8.77 -3.76
CA ARG A 12 -17.03 -9.25 -3.49
C ARG A 12 -17.54 -8.76 -2.15
N ALA A 13 -16.74 -8.87 -1.09
CA ALA A 13 -17.14 -8.45 0.25
C ALA A 13 -17.40 -6.94 0.33
N LEU A 14 -16.57 -6.11 -0.32
CA LEU A 14 -16.77 -4.67 -0.40
C LEU A 14 -18.01 -4.29 -1.21
N ARG A 15 -18.30 -5.00 -2.30
CA ARG A 15 -19.51 -4.81 -3.10
C ARG A 15 -20.78 -5.15 -2.28
N MET A 16 -20.81 -6.30 -1.64
CA MET A 16 -21.91 -6.70 -0.76
C MET A 16 -22.10 -5.72 0.41
N LEU A 17 -21.00 -5.17 0.95
CA LEU A 17 -21.06 -4.13 1.97
C LEU A 17 -21.67 -2.83 1.45
N ALA A 18 -21.32 -2.41 0.24
CA ALA A 18 -21.91 -1.22 -0.38
C ALA A 18 -23.41 -1.40 -0.65
N GLU A 19 -23.82 -2.58 -1.12
CA GLU A 19 -25.22 -2.95 -1.39
C GLU A 19 -26.06 -3.01 -0.10
N SER A 20 -25.53 -3.60 0.98
CA SER A 20 -26.23 -3.69 2.27
C SER A 20 -26.20 -2.39 3.08
N ARG A 21 -25.26 -1.48 2.82
CA ARG A 21 -25.08 -0.24 3.62
C ARG A 21 -26.38 0.56 3.83
N PRO A 22 -27.25 0.78 2.82
CA PRO A 22 -28.48 1.56 2.97
C PRO A 22 -29.53 0.90 3.88
N GLU A 23 -29.51 -0.43 3.99
CA GLU A 23 -30.47 -1.21 4.80
C GLU A 23 -30.11 -1.23 6.29
N HIS A 24 -28.98 -0.63 6.66
CA HIS A 24 -28.43 -0.72 8.00
C HIS A 24 -28.24 0.68 8.63
N PRO A 25 -28.53 0.84 9.94
CA PRO A 25 -28.43 2.14 10.61
C PRO A 25 -26.98 2.64 10.68
N THR A 26 -26.01 1.73 10.83
CA THR A 26 -24.59 2.07 10.98
C THR A 26 -23.72 1.27 10.01
N MET A 27 -22.55 1.82 9.68
CA MET A 27 -21.54 1.07 8.93
C MET A 27 -21.16 -0.22 9.66
N MET A 28 -21.04 -0.18 10.99
CA MET A 28 -20.67 -1.36 11.79
C MET A 28 -21.75 -2.43 11.85
N SER A 29 -23.03 -2.09 11.70
CA SER A 29 -24.09 -3.10 11.56
C SER A 29 -24.03 -3.78 10.18
N ALA A 30 -23.81 -3.02 9.11
CA ALA A 30 -23.63 -3.57 7.76
C ALA A 30 -22.40 -4.49 7.68
N VAL A 31 -21.27 -4.05 8.25
CA VAL A 31 -20.04 -4.85 8.33
C VAL A 31 -20.27 -6.16 9.08
N ARG A 32 -20.95 -6.13 10.23
CA ARG A 32 -21.24 -7.36 10.99
C ARG A 32 -22.14 -8.32 10.22
N HIS A 33 -23.16 -7.78 9.54
CA HIS A 33 -24.07 -8.57 8.73
C HIS A 33 -23.34 -9.27 7.57
N VAL A 34 -22.62 -8.52 6.73
CA VAL A 34 -21.91 -9.07 5.57
C VAL A 34 -20.76 -10.00 5.98
N ALA A 35 -20.01 -9.67 7.04
CA ALA A 35 -18.96 -10.55 7.55
C ALA A 35 -19.53 -11.88 8.05
N GLY A 36 -20.72 -11.88 8.66
CA GLY A 36 -21.45 -13.08 9.03
C GLY A 36 -21.84 -13.94 7.83
N LEU A 37 -22.39 -13.32 6.78
CA LEU A 37 -22.75 -14.02 5.53
C LEU A 37 -21.55 -14.67 4.84
N LEU A 38 -20.37 -14.04 4.92
CA LEU A 38 -19.14 -14.52 4.30
C LEU A 38 -18.28 -15.39 5.22
N GLY A 39 -18.71 -15.63 6.47
CA GLY A 39 -17.94 -16.43 7.44
C GLY A 39 -16.56 -15.84 7.76
N MET A 40 -16.43 -14.52 7.75
CA MET A 40 -15.16 -13.82 7.99
C MET A 40 -15.22 -12.90 9.23
N SER A 41 -14.06 -12.47 9.71
CA SER A 41 -14.02 -11.51 10.82
C SER A 41 -14.58 -10.14 10.40
N PRO A 42 -15.51 -9.55 11.17
CA PRO A 42 -15.98 -8.18 10.94
C PRO A 42 -14.85 -7.15 10.94
N GLU A 43 -13.80 -7.38 11.73
CA GLU A 43 -12.61 -6.53 11.78
C GLU A 43 -11.91 -6.49 10.41
N THR A 44 -11.73 -7.65 9.78
CA THR A 44 -11.09 -7.76 8.46
C THR A 44 -11.86 -6.96 7.41
N LEU A 45 -13.19 -7.12 7.35
CA LEU A 45 -14.02 -6.39 6.40
C LEU A 45 -14.00 -4.88 6.68
N ARG A 46 -14.03 -4.46 7.96
CA ARG A 46 -13.91 -3.05 8.33
C ARG A 46 -12.58 -2.44 7.87
N LEU A 47 -11.47 -3.16 8.04
CA LEU A 47 -10.16 -2.69 7.60
C LEU A 47 -10.09 -2.56 6.07
N TRP A 48 -10.71 -3.50 5.33
CA TRP A 48 -10.81 -3.39 3.88
C TRP A 48 -11.63 -2.19 3.44
N GLN A 49 -12.78 -1.95 4.09
CA GLN A 49 -13.62 -0.79 3.82
C GLN A 49 -12.87 0.51 4.10
N ARG A 50 -12.19 0.59 5.25
CA ARG A 50 -11.38 1.77 5.60
C ARG A 50 -10.26 2.01 4.58
N ARG A 51 -9.59 0.95 4.11
CA ARG A 51 -8.58 1.05 3.06
C ARG A 51 -9.19 1.54 1.75
N TYR A 52 -10.34 0.99 1.36
CA TYR A 52 -11.07 1.42 0.18
C TYR A 52 -11.45 2.91 0.24
N GLU A 53 -11.93 3.39 1.39
CA GLU A 53 -12.26 4.80 1.59
C GLU A 53 -11.03 5.73 1.50
N VAL A 54 -9.86 5.28 1.99
CA VAL A 54 -8.61 6.03 1.85
C VAL A 54 -8.16 6.06 0.40
N ASP A 55 -8.17 4.91 -0.28
CA ASP A 55 -7.74 4.79 -1.67
C ASP A 55 -8.67 5.57 -2.63
N ALA A 56 -9.97 5.67 -2.29
CA ALA A 56 -10.96 6.46 -3.01
C ALA A 56 -10.97 7.97 -2.63
N GLY A 57 -10.11 8.40 -1.70
CA GLY A 57 -10.03 9.80 -1.25
C GLY A 57 -11.18 10.27 -0.36
N VAL A 58 -12.07 9.36 0.07
CA VAL A 58 -13.19 9.65 0.98
C VAL A 58 -12.68 9.94 2.40
N LYS A 59 -11.60 9.27 2.81
CA LYS A 59 -10.94 9.50 4.10
C LYS A 59 -9.49 9.93 3.90
N PRO A 60 -8.96 10.81 4.77
CA PRO A 60 -7.55 11.15 4.75
C PRO A 60 -6.69 9.93 5.05
N GLY A 61 -5.59 9.79 4.32
CA GLY A 61 -4.60 8.74 4.52
C GLY A 61 -3.68 8.57 3.33
N LEU A 62 -2.61 7.78 3.52
CA LEU A 62 -1.73 7.38 2.45
C LEU A 62 -2.39 6.27 1.63
N THR A 63 -2.66 6.55 0.36
CA THR A 63 -3.25 5.57 -0.58
C THR A 63 -2.27 4.43 -0.85
N THR A 64 -2.81 3.28 -1.23
CA THR A 64 -2.00 2.11 -1.60
C THR A 64 -1.02 2.44 -2.72
N ASP A 65 -1.45 3.19 -3.72
CA ASP A 65 -0.62 3.58 -4.87
C ASP A 65 0.48 4.55 -4.48
N ALA A 66 0.17 5.56 -3.65
CA ALA A 66 1.19 6.48 -3.13
C ALA A 66 2.22 5.74 -2.26
N ALA A 67 1.80 4.77 -1.45
CA ALA A 67 2.72 3.94 -0.68
C ALA A 67 3.64 3.08 -1.58
N ALA A 68 3.09 2.52 -2.66
CA ALA A 68 3.87 1.76 -3.64
C ALA A 68 4.91 2.65 -4.35
N GLU A 69 4.51 3.86 -4.72
CA GLU A 69 5.36 4.83 -5.38
C GLU A 69 6.49 5.32 -4.47
N ILE A 70 6.19 5.68 -3.22
CA ILE A 70 7.20 6.07 -2.23
C ILE A 70 8.24 4.96 -2.09
N LYS A 71 7.81 3.70 -2.02
CA LYS A 71 8.72 2.55 -1.92
C LYS A 71 9.60 2.40 -3.17
N ARG A 72 9.03 2.60 -4.37
CA ARG A 72 9.78 2.57 -5.64
C ARG A 72 10.85 3.66 -5.65
N LEU A 73 10.45 4.90 -5.35
CA LEU A 73 11.35 6.05 -5.31
C LEU A 73 12.44 5.90 -4.26
N GLN A 74 12.13 5.36 -3.08
CA GLN A 74 13.13 5.08 -2.05
C GLN A 74 14.20 4.09 -2.53
N LYS A 75 13.78 3.04 -3.26
CA LYS A 75 14.72 2.06 -3.83
C LYS A 75 15.61 2.72 -4.90
N GLU A 76 15.00 3.45 -5.82
CA GLU A 76 15.73 4.15 -6.87
C GLU A 76 16.71 5.18 -6.28
N ASN A 77 16.30 5.95 -5.28
CA ASN A 77 17.17 6.92 -4.63
C ASN A 77 18.37 6.26 -3.94
N ALA A 78 18.17 5.09 -3.31
CA ALA A 78 19.26 4.33 -2.71
C ALA A 78 20.25 3.82 -3.76
N GLU A 79 19.77 3.34 -4.90
CA GLU A 79 20.61 2.90 -6.02
C GLU A 79 21.41 4.06 -6.62
N LEU A 80 20.75 5.21 -6.85
CA LEU A 80 21.39 6.43 -7.35
C LEU A 80 22.45 6.98 -6.39
N ARG A 81 22.19 6.93 -5.07
CA ARG A 81 23.19 7.33 -4.06
C ARG A 81 24.41 6.43 -4.11
N LYS A 82 24.22 5.11 -4.18
CA LYS A 82 25.32 4.14 -4.30
C LYS A 82 26.14 4.36 -5.57
N ALA A 83 25.48 4.58 -6.71
CA ALA A 83 26.18 4.87 -7.97
C ALA A 83 27.01 6.17 -7.87
N ASN A 84 26.44 7.22 -7.30
CA ASN A 84 27.14 8.48 -7.07
C ASN A 84 28.37 8.32 -6.17
N GLU A 85 28.29 7.50 -5.11
CA GLU A 85 29.43 7.23 -4.23
C GLU A 85 30.58 6.55 -4.99
N ILE A 86 30.27 5.57 -5.85
CA ILE A 86 31.27 4.90 -6.70
C ILE A 86 31.93 5.89 -7.65
N LEU A 87 31.14 6.73 -8.33
CA LEU A 87 31.66 7.73 -9.27
C LEU A 87 32.54 8.77 -8.58
N LYS A 88 32.15 9.23 -7.39
CA LYS A 88 32.98 10.12 -6.57
C LYS A 88 34.30 9.46 -6.16
N ALA A 89 34.25 8.20 -5.72
CA ALA A 89 35.45 7.46 -5.35
C ALA A 89 36.41 7.28 -6.56
N ALA A 90 35.86 6.95 -7.73
CA ALA A 90 36.64 6.83 -8.97
C ALA A 90 37.26 8.17 -9.37
N SER A 91 36.52 9.28 -9.28
CA SER A 91 37.03 10.62 -9.61
C SER A 91 38.20 11.02 -8.72
N VAL A 92 38.09 10.76 -7.40
CA VAL A 92 39.19 10.99 -6.45
C VAL A 92 40.39 10.10 -6.75
N PHE A 93 40.17 8.84 -7.11
CA PHE A 93 41.23 7.91 -7.50
C PHE A 93 41.99 8.43 -8.74
N PHE A 94 41.28 8.80 -9.81
CA PHE A 94 41.89 9.30 -11.04
C PHE A 94 42.63 10.64 -10.84
N ALA A 95 42.07 11.56 -10.05
CA ALA A 95 42.76 12.81 -9.72
C ALA A 95 44.11 12.56 -9.03
N LYS A 96 44.16 11.61 -8.09
CA LYS A 96 45.42 11.24 -7.40
C LYS A 96 46.45 10.60 -8.34
N GLU A 97 46.01 9.86 -9.35
CA GLU A 97 46.92 9.22 -10.31
C GLU A 97 47.52 10.24 -11.29
N LEU A 98 46.78 11.29 -11.65
CA LEU A 98 47.27 12.38 -12.50
C LEU A 98 48.30 13.28 -11.79
N ASP A 99 48.23 13.39 -10.46
CA ASP A 99 49.17 14.18 -9.65
C ASP A 99 50.47 13.43 -9.29
N ARG A 100 50.65 12.18 -9.76
CA ARG A 100 51.91 11.43 -9.57
C ARG A 100 52.93 11.79 -10.66
N PRO A 101 54.20 12.11 -10.32
CA PRO A 101 55.25 12.45 -11.28
C PRO A 101 55.72 11.25 -12.10
#